data_AF-A0A941UQY8-F1
#
_entry.id   AF-A0A941UQY8-F1
#
_cell.length_a   1.000
_cell.length_b   1.000
_cell.length_c   1.000
_cell.angle_alpha   90.00
_cell.angle_beta   90.00
_cell.angle_gamma   90.00
#
_symmetry.space_group_name_H-M   'P 1'
#
loop_
_entity.id
_entity.type
_entity.pdbx_description
1 polymer ?
#
loop_
_entity_poly.entity_id
_entity_poly.type
_entity_poly.pdbx_seq_one_letter_code
_entity_poly.pdbx_strand_id
1 'polypeptide(L)' 'MTYKVVETSTVTDEEIERLVNAWDAKGYAFASIHFVTTQASRRPVMAFLFFTGPGDEASSGISDRTGA' A
#
# COMPACT_ATOMS: atom_id res chain seq x y z
N MET A 1 -2.03 7.60 -10.93
CA MET A 1 -1.35 6.73 -9.92
C MET A 1 -2.09 6.88 -8.59
N THR A 2 -2.42 5.80 -7.89
CA THR A 2 -3.03 5.89 -6.54
C THR A 2 -2.04 5.45 -5.47
N TYR A 3 -2.11 6.05 -4.29
CA TYR A 3 -1.28 5.66 -3.14
C TYR A 3 -2.16 5.07 -2.05
N LYS A 4 -1.66 4.01 -1.41
CA LYS A 4 -2.29 3.41 -0.24
C LYS A 4 -1.28 3.37 0.90
N VAL A 5 -1.71 3.84 2.07
CA VAL A 5 -0.94 3.78 3.31
C VAL A 5 -1.70 2.93 4.32
N VAL A 6 -0.98 2.10 5.05
CA VAL A 6 -1.51 1.21 6.09
C VAL A 6 -0.64 1.37 7.32
N GLU A 7 -1.25 1.61 8.47
CA GLU A 7 -0.56 1.67 9.74
C GLU A 7 -0.87 0.43 10.59
N THR A 8 0.11 -0.01 11.38
CA THR A 8 -0.07 -1.06 12.38
C THR A 8 0.83 -0.82 13.60
N SER A 9 0.29 -1.08 14.79
CA SER A 9 1.04 -1.13 16.06
C SER A 9 1.60 -2.53 16.36
N THR A 10 1.13 -3.56 15.65
CA THR A 10 1.60 -4.94 15.81
C THR A 10 2.77 -5.18 14.86
N VAL A 11 4.00 -4.95 15.34
CA VAL A 11 5.21 -5.09 14.50
C VAL A 11 5.81 -6.50 14.63
N THR A 12 5.10 -7.47 14.06
CA THR A 12 5.54 -8.86 13.90
C THR A 12 5.65 -9.20 12.43
N ASP A 13 6.48 -10.18 12.09
CA ASP A 13 6.59 -10.70 10.73
C ASP A 13 5.24 -11.24 10.23
N GLU A 14 4.48 -11.95 11.07
CA GLU A 14 3.17 -12.49 10.66
C GLU A 14 2.14 -11.39 10.33
N GLU A 15 2.10 -10.31 11.13
CA GLU A 15 1.23 -9.17 10.85
C GLU A 15 1.63 -8.45 9.55
N ILE A 16 2.93 -8.17 9.40
CA ILE A 16 3.46 -7.46 8.22
C ILE A 16 3.20 -8.29 6.96
N GLU A 17 3.49 -9.59 6.98
CA GLU A 17 3.23 -10.49 5.86
C GLU A 17 1.73 -10.51 5.50
N ARG A 18 0.85 -10.62 6.50
CA ARG A 18 -0.60 -10.59 6.25
C ARG A 18 -1.02 -9.29 5.56
N LEU A 19 -0.53 -8.14 6.03
CA LEU A 19 -0.87 -6.84 5.45
C LEU A 19 -0.35 -6.71 4.01
N VAL A 20 0.90 -7.09 3.74
CA VAL A 20 1.47 -7.05 2.39
C VAL A 20 0.65 -7.91 1.44
N ASN A 21 0.41 -9.18 1.78
CA ASN A 21 -0.35 -10.10 0.93
C ASN A 21 -1.81 -9.64 0.74
N ALA A 22 -2.44 -9.07 1.75
CA ALA A 22 -3.82 -8.59 1.65
C ALA A 22 -3.99 -7.38 0.72
N TRP A 23 -2.97 -6.53 0.56
CA TRP A 23 -3.02 -5.39 -0.36
C TRP A 23 -2.51 -5.74 -1.76
N ASP A 24 -1.53 -6.64 -1.86
CA ASP A 24 -1.12 -7.23 -3.14
C ASP A 24 -2.30 -7.93 -3.84
N ALA A 25 -3.07 -8.73 -3.10
CA ALA A 25 -4.30 -9.38 -3.60
C ALA A 25 -5.38 -8.38 -4.06
N LYS A 26 -5.29 -7.11 -3.66
CA LYS A 26 -6.18 -6.02 -4.09
C LYS A 26 -5.61 -5.22 -5.27
N GLY A 27 -4.48 -5.63 -5.83
CA GLY A 27 -3.83 -4.97 -6.96
C GLY A 27 -2.94 -3.80 -6.58
N TYR A 28 -2.55 -3.67 -5.31
CA TYR A 28 -1.59 -2.66 -4.87
C TYR A 28 -0.18 -3.24 -4.78
N ALA A 29 0.79 -2.63 -5.45
CA ALA A 29 2.19 -3.02 -5.37
C ALA A 29 2.85 -2.44 -4.10
N PHE A 30 3.58 -3.29 -3.36
CA PHE A 30 4.35 -2.86 -2.20
C PHE A 30 5.49 -1.89 -2.60
N ALA A 31 5.60 -0.77 -1.89
CA ALA A 31 6.60 0.26 -2.18
C ALA A 31 7.66 0.37 -1.07
N SER A 32 7.24 0.56 0.18
CA SER A 32 8.17 0.68 1.32
C SER A 32 7.48 0.42 2.66
N ILE A 33 8.28 0.18 3.69
CA ILE A 33 7.84 0.12 5.09
C ILE A 33 8.71 1.03 5.95
N HIS A 34 8.08 1.84 6.79
CA HIS A 34 8.75 2.77 7.71
C HIS A 34 8.41 2.39 9.14
N PHE A 35 9.43 2.16 9.95
CA PHE A 35 9.28 1.79 11.35
C PHE A 35 9.39 3.01 12.27
N VAL A 36 8.50 3.10 13.25
CA VAL A 36 8.63 4.06 14.34
C VAL A 36 9.23 3.34 15.54
N THR A 37 10.32 3.87 16.07
CA THR A 37 10.99 3.39 17.28
C THR A 37 10.91 4.47 18.36
N THR A 38 10.84 4.05 19.62
CA THR A 38 10.98 4.94 20.78
C THR A 38 12.39 4.84 21.34
N GLN A 39 12.92 5.90 21.96
CA GLN A 39 14.27 5.89 22.55
C GLN A 39 14.49 4.74 23.57
N ALA A 40 13.43 4.24 24.21
CA ALA A 40 13.52 3.17 25.19
C ALA A 40 13.58 1.75 24.60
N SER A 41 13.31 1.55 23.30
CA SER A 41 13.10 0.22 22.71
C SER A 41 13.92 0.02 21.43
N ARG A 42 14.60 -1.14 21.34
CA ARG A 42 15.22 -1.63 20.10
C ARG A 42 14.22 -2.26 19.12
N ARG A 43 13.00 -2.56 19.58
CA ARG A 43 11.91 -3.07 18.73
C ARG A 43 11.02 -1.92 18.27
N PRO A 44 10.61 -1.86 17.00
CA PRO A 44 9.66 -0.87 16.55
C PRO A 44 8.32 -1.02 17.27
N VAL A 45 7.67 0.12 17.50
CA VAL A 45 6.36 0.20 18.16
C VAL A 45 5.22 0.41 17.17
N MET A 46 5.54 0.89 15.95
CA MET A 46 4.59 1.06 14.85
C MET A 46 5.31 0.84 13.52
N ALA A 47 4.53 0.50 12.49
CA ALA A 47 4.96 0.49 11.11
C ALA A 47 3.93 1.19 10.21
N PHE A 48 4.43 1.91 9.21
CA PHE A 48 3.67 2.44 8.08
C PHE A 48 4.10 1.72 6.81
N LEU A 49 3.17 1.03 6.14
CA LEU A 49 3.39 0.36 4.88
C LEU A 49 2.80 1.21 3.75
N PHE A 50 3.59 1.43 2.71
CA PHE A 50 3.23 2.22 1.54
C PHE A 50 3.07 1.30 0.33
N PHE A 51 2.03 1.55 -0.44
CA PHE A 51 1.74 0.83 -1.66
C PHE A 51 1.36 1.80 -2.79
N THR A 52 1.57 1.39 -4.03
CA THR A 52 1.12 2.06 -5.24
C THR A 52 0.08 1.21 -5.95
N GLY A 53 -1.05 1.81 -6.30
CA GLY A 53 -2.09 1.16 -7.09
C GLY A 53 -2.11 1.72 -8.51
N PRO A 54 -2.77 1.00 -9.46
CA PRO A 54 -3.08 1.58 -10.75
C PRO A 54 -3.80 2.92 -10.50
N GLY A 55 -3.35 3.96 -11.21
CA GLY A 55 -4.09 5.21 -11.23
C GLY A 55 -5.51 4.97 -11.72
N ASP A 56 -6.41 5.92 -11.46
CA ASP A 56 -7.73 5.97 -12.11
C ASP A 56 -7.63 6.25 -13.64
N GLU A 57 -6.65 5.66 -14.32
CA GLU A 57 -6.52 5.59 -15.78
C GLU A 57 -7.65 4.75 -16.40
N ALA A 58 -8.44 4.03 -15.60
CA ALA A 58 -9.62 3.29 -16.03
C ALA A 58 -10.83 4.20 -16.35
N SER A 59 -10.77 5.51 -16.11
CA SER A 59 -11.87 6.45 -16.42
C SER A 59 -11.67 7.27 -17.70
N SER A 60 -10.50 7.22 -18.33
CA SER A 60 -10.24 7.93 -19.60
C SER A 60 -10.45 7.01 -20.81
N GLY A 61 -11.59 6.33 -20.84
CA GLY A 61 -11.96 5.37 -21.88
C GLY A 61 -13.31 5.67 -22.52
N ILE A 62 -13.67 6.93 -22.78
CA ILE A 62 -14.79 7.26 -23.68
C ILE A 62 -14.44 8.46 -24.57
N SER A 63 -14.79 8.30 -25.86
CA SER A 63 -14.76 9.24 -26.99
C SER A 63 -13.45 9.17 -27.80
N ASP A 64 -13.35 8.34 -28.84
CA ASP A 64 -14.08 8.61 -30.08
C ASP A 64 -14.44 7.32 -30.84
N ARG A 65 -15.74 6.98 -30.82
CA ARG A 65 -16.39 6.24 -31.90
C ARG A 65 -17.14 7.27 -32.74
N THR A 66 -16.46 7.83 -33.74
CA THR A 66 -17.09 8.46 -34.91
C THR A 66 -16.27 7.92 -36.09
N GLY A 67 -16.79 7.09 -36.99
CA GLY A 67 -18.08 7.16 -37.64
C GLY A 67 -17.84 7.63 -39.07
N ALA A 68 -18.04 6.71 -40.02
CA ALA A 68 -17.99 6.84 -41.49
C ALA A 68 -16.60 6.80 -42.15
#